data_AF-W7TJG1-F1
#
_entry.id   AF-W7TJG1-F1
#
_cell.length_a   1.000
_cell.length_b   1.000
_cell.length_c   1.000
_cell.angle_alpha   90.00
_cell.angle_beta   90.00
_cell.angle_gamma   90.00
#
_symmetry.space_group_name_H-M   'P 1'
#
loop_
_entity.id
_entity.type
_entity.pdbx_description
1 polymer ?
#
loop_
_entity_poly.entity_id
_entity_poly.type
_entity_poly.pdbx_seq_one_letter_code
_entity_poly.pdbx_strand_id
1 'polypeptide(L)'
;MSGILPASIPVEPPSNPHPFQKRGSLPGRNLTKPEWGEIQDPSELAEAQEKYWSWASSLARKLDERASVSSLDDHPTAEIERSTAVVNGLEGCIFVGHTNTDMDSVASAIGAAYLFNGTAARAEESLNGEITFALEYAGYQSWLREEGRQMPGAILGGDEEGLPPFFPRIPGATDPFSDRGICLVDCNAPEQMVAEVGAVAFPPPSTAEEETIPRAMAMRRRIRGIIDHHALADTISTLGPIFLDVRPWGSACTIIAHTYIRMARPFPLYVARLLLCGILSDTVNLTSPTTTVADRMLASLLIFYAKETRVNTLATDMFRAKSAFLTNLSPFEMVPPSHLSP
;
A
#
# COMPACT_ATOMS: atom_id res chain seq x y z
N MET A 1 -20.59 46.79 -37.08
CA MET A 1 -21.53 45.97 -36.30
C MET A 1 -20.79 45.45 -35.09
N SER A 2 -21.15 45.96 -33.91
CA SER A 2 -20.62 45.64 -32.59
C SER A 2 -21.02 44.23 -32.16
N GLY A 3 -20.05 43.36 -31.89
CA GLY A 3 -20.25 42.06 -31.26
C GLY A 3 -19.79 42.11 -29.80
N ILE A 4 -20.74 41.99 -28.88
CA ILE A 4 -20.57 42.05 -27.43
C ILE A 4 -20.02 40.70 -26.94
N LEU A 5 -18.88 40.72 -26.23
CA LEU A 5 -18.41 39.59 -25.42
C LEU A 5 -19.25 39.51 -24.13
N PRO A 6 -19.73 38.34 -23.69
CA PRO A 6 -20.41 38.24 -22.40
C PRO A 6 -19.38 38.32 -21.26
N ALA A 7 -19.73 39.13 -20.25
CA ALA A 7 -18.94 39.41 -19.07
C ALA A 7 -18.72 38.17 -18.20
N SER A 8 -17.52 38.10 -17.63
CA SER A 8 -17.08 37.17 -16.59
C SER A 8 -18.00 37.18 -15.36
N ILE A 9 -18.48 36.00 -14.96
CA ILE A 9 -19.23 35.78 -13.71
C ILE A 9 -18.25 35.81 -12.54
N PRO A 10 -18.45 36.63 -11.48
CA PRO A 10 -17.65 36.57 -10.26
C PRO A 10 -17.99 35.31 -9.47
N VAL A 11 -16.98 34.52 -9.10
CA VAL A 11 -17.13 33.40 -8.17
C VAL A 11 -16.95 33.94 -6.75
N GLU A 12 -18.05 34.06 -6.00
CA GLU A 12 -18.00 34.29 -4.55
C GLU A 12 -17.65 32.99 -3.79
N PRO A 13 -16.90 33.06 -2.68
CA PRO A 13 -16.59 31.89 -1.86
C PRO A 13 -17.87 31.37 -1.17
N PRO A 14 -18.04 30.04 -1.01
CA PRO A 14 -19.24 29.48 -0.43
C PRO A 14 -19.40 29.92 1.03
N SER A 15 -20.57 30.48 1.32
CA SER A 15 -21.04 30.81 2.67
C SER A 15 -21.22 29.55 3.51
N ASN A 16 -20.61 29.58 4.71
CA ASN A 16 -20.79 28.74 5.89
C ASN A 16 -21.82 27.59 5.80
N PRO A 17 -21.43 26.30 5.95
CA PRO A 17 -22.41 25.22 5.96
C PRO A 17 -23.20 25.20 7.28
N HIS A 18 -24.51 25.01 7.15
CA HIS A 18 -25.46 24.79 8.24
C HIS A 18 -24.99 23.70 9.24
N PRO A 19 -25.40 23.80 10.52
CA PRO A 19 -25.05 22.80 11.54
C PRO A 19 -25.63 21.43 11.18
N PHE A 20 -24.75 20.43 11.03
CA PHE A 20 -25.10 19.07 10.64
C PHE A 20 -25.77 18.32 11.81
N GLN A 21 -26.98 17.81 11.60
CA GLN A 21 -27.63 16.86 12.51
C GLN A 21 -27.01 15.47 12.33
N LYS A 22 -26.49 14.89 13.43
CA LYS A 22 -26.03 13.48 13.50
C LYS A 22 -27.12 12.54 12.97
N ARG A 23 -26.86 11.86 11.85
CA ARG A 23 -27.58 10.63 11.49
C ARG A 23 -26.91 9.46 12.21
N GLY A 24 -27.75 8.60 12.80
CA GLY A 24 -27.35 7.55 13.73
C GLY A 24 -26.35 6.54 13.15
N SER A 25 -25.43 6.12 14.00
CA SER A 25 -24.52 5.00 13.82
C SER A 25 -25.27 3.68 13.62
N LEU A 26 -24.73 2.82 12.75
CA LEU A 26 -25.20 1.45 12.50
C LEU A 26 -25.22 0.61 13.81
N PRO A 27 -26.08 -0.43 13.90
CA PRO A 27 -26.41 -1.09 15.15
C PRO A 27 -25.29 -2.02 15.63
N GLY A 28 -24.34 -1.48 16.39
CA GLY A 28 -23.44 -2.23 17.25
C GLY A 28 -24.03 -2.36 18.66
N ARG A 29 -24.01 -3.57 19.22
CA ARG A 29 -24.44 -3.89 20.59
C ARG A 29 -23.89 -2.86 21.61
N ASN A 30 -24.73 -2.49 22.58
CA ASN A 30 -24.39 -1.66 23.74
C ASN A 30 -23.16 -2.21 24.48
N LEU A 31 -21.96 -1.77 24.06
CA LEU A 31 -20.77 -1.78 24.89
C LEU A 31 -20.81 -0.46 25.64
N THR A 32 -21.04 -0.51 26.96
CA THR A 32 -20.90 0.64 27.84
C THR A 32 -19.54 1.29 27.59
N LYS A 33 -19.53 2.58 27.24
CA LYS A 33 -18.30 3.37 27.06
C LYS A 33 -17.35 3.08 28.23
N PRO A 34 -16.17 2.50 28.00
CA PRO A 34 -15.13 2.60 29.01
C PRO A 34 -14.72 4.08 29.07
N GLU A 35 -14.55 4.61 30.27
CA GLU A 35 -13.99 5.93 30.53
C GLU A 35 -12.50 5.97 30.14
N TRP A 36 -12.23 5.87 28.83
CA TRP A 36 -10.98 6.34 28.28
C TRP A 36 -11.18 7.84 28.08
N GLY A 37 -10.46 8.66 28.85
CA GLY A 37 -10.38 10.10 28.59
C GLY A 37 -10.08 10.33 27.11
N GLU A 38 -10.58 11.43 26.54
CA GLU A 38 -10.21 11.84 25.19
C GLU A 38 -8.68 11.85 25.10
N ILE A 39 -8.10 10.83 24.47
CA ILE A 39 -6.68 10.80 24.15
C ILE A 39 -6.50 11.89 23.10
N GLN A 40 -6.28 13.12 23.55
CA GLN A 40 -5.65 14.17 22.78
C GLN A 40 -4.17 13.83 22.71
N ASP A 41 -3.83 12.80 21.93
CA ASP A 41 -2.46 12.66 21.47
C ASP A 41 -2.37 13.56 20.23
N PRO A 42 -1.65 14.69 20.28
CA PRO A 42 -1.54 15.59 19.15
C PRO A 42 -0.74 14.86 18.08
N SER A 43 -1.46 14.22 17.17
CA SER A 43 -0.86 13.72 15.96
C SER A 43 -0.09 14.84 15.28
N GLU A 44 1.16 14.56 14.93
CA GLU A 44 2.00 15.47 14.16
C GLU A 44 1.53 15.59 12.69
N LEU A 45 0.42 14.93 12.35
CA LEU A 45 -0.24 15.02 11.06
C LEU A 45 -0.90 16.38 10.82
N ALA A 46 -1.47 17.01 11.84
CA ALA A 46 -2.04 18.36 11.69
C ALA A 46 -0.93 19.37 11.33
N GLU A 47 0.22 19.28 11.99
CA GLU A 47 1.39 20.11 11.69
C GLU A 47 1.97 19.80 10.31
N ALA A 48 2.05 18.51 9.93
CA ALA A 48 2.48 18.09 8.60
C ALA A 48 1.57 18.66 7.51
N GLN A 49 0.25 18.56 7.69
CA GLN A 49 -0.71 19.13 6.76
C GLN A 49 -0.54 20.64 6.66
N GLU A 50 -0.54 21.37 7.77
CA GLU A 50 -0.36 22.83 7.74
C GLU A 50 0.90 23.23 6.98
N LYS A 51 2.02 22.54 7.25
CA LYS A 51 3.31 22.84 6.64
C LYS A 51 3.38 22.47 5.15
N TYR A 52 2.80 21.35 4.74
CA TYR A 52 3.01 20.77 3.40
C TYR A 52 1.79 20.89 2.47
N TRP A 53 0.63 21.37 2.93
CA TRP A 53 -0.60 21.42 2.14
C TRP A 53 -0.47 22.19 0.82
N SER A 54 0.19 23.35 0.85
CA SER A 54 0.42 24.16 -0.35
C SER A 54 1.28 23.41 -1.38
N TRP A 55 2.34 22.74 -0.92
CA TRP A 55 3.17 21.89 -1.76
C TRP A 55 2.37 20.70 -2.32
N ALA A 56 1.63 20.00 -1.45
CA ALA A 56 0.85 18.81 -1.78
C ALA A 56 -0.23 19.11 -2.83
N SER A 57 -1.07 20.11 -2.59
CA SER A 57 -2.14 20.52 -3.53
C SER A 57 -1.59 21.02 -4.86
N SER A 58 -0.48 21.77 -4.84
CA SER A 58 0.20 22.23 -6.06
C SER A 58 0.77 21.07 -6.86
N LEU A 59 1.39 20.09 -6.20
CA LEU A 59 1.91 18.89 -6.85
C LEU A 59 0.79 18.00 -7.40
N ALA A 60 -0.29 17.81 -6.64
CA ALA A 60 -1.45 17.03 -7.08
C ALA A 60 -2.03 17.58 -8.39
N ARG A 61 -2.27 18.89 -8.46
CA ARG A 61 -2.73 19.54 -9.69
C ARG A 61 -1.80 19.32 -10.87
N LYS A 62 -0.48 19.36 -10.67
CA LYS A 62 0.50 19.10 -11.75
C LYS A 62 0.46 17.65 -12.24
N LEU A 63 0.23 16.70 -11.34
CA LEU A 63 0.09 15.29 -11.70
C LEU A 63 -1.22 15.04 -12.47
N ASP A 64 -2.32 15.65 -12.05
CA ASP A 64 -3.62 15.56 -12.75
C ASP A 64 -3.59 16.23 -14.13
N GLU A 65 -2.98 17.42 -14.23
CA GLU A 65 -2.76 18.11 -15.51
C GLU A 65 -1.94 17.23 -16.46
N ARG A 66 -0.89 16.55 -15.97
CA ARG A 66 -0.12 15.63 -16.81
C ARG A 66 -0.93 14.43 -17.25
N ALA A 67 -1.72 13.84 -16.37
CA ALA A 67 -2.58 12.70 -16.70
C ALA A 67 -3.63 13.03 -17.77
N SER A 68 -3.96 14.31 -17.96
CA SER A 68 -5.00 14.76 -18.91
C SER A 68 -4.48 15.28 -20.26
N VAL A 69 -3.19 15.66 -20.38
CA VAL A 69 -2.69 16.44 -21.53
C VAL A 69 -1.90 15.61 -22.57
N SER A 70 -1.24 14.51 -22.21
CA SER A 70 -0.56 13.61 -23.17
C SER A 70 -0.22 12.26 -22.54
N SER A 71 0.21 11.27 -23.33
CA SER A 71 0.69 10.00 -22.78
C SER A 71 1.83 10.29 -21.80
N LEU A 72 2.06 9.40 -20.83
CA LEU A 72 3.24 9.47 -19.95
C LEU A 72 4.58 9.48 -20.69
N ASP A 73 4.57 9.52 -22.02
CA ASP A 73 5.74 9.53 -22.86
C ASP A 73 6.53 10.83 -22.85
N ASP A 74 5.92 11.94 -22.44
CA ASP A 74 6.54 13.27 -22.46
C ASP A 74 7.29 13.66 -21.16
N HIS A 75 7.47 12.76 -20.19
CA HIS A 75 8.33 13.06 -19.04
C HIS A 75 9.80 13.12 -19.48
N PRO A 76 10.61 14.08 -18.97
CA PRO A 76 12.04 14.18 -19.32
C PRO A 76 12.84 12.89 -19.05
N THR A 77 12.35 12.05 -18.14
CA THR A 77 12.94 10.73 -17.86
C THR A 77 12.07 9.57 -18.33
N ALA A 78 10.88 9.78 -18.90
CA ALA A 78 9.96 8.69 -19.22
C ALA A 78 10.55 7.72 -20.24
N GLU A 79 11.28 8.21 -21.23
CA GLU A 79 11.99 7.34 -22.17
C GLU A 79 13.06 6.50 -21.45
N ILE A 80 13.80 7.09 -20.51
CA ILE A 80 14.80 6.36 -19.71
C ILE A 80 14.10 5.35 -18.79
N GLU A 81 13.07 5.74 -18.05
CA GLU A 81 12.35 4.86 -17.13
C GLU A 81 11.63 3.72 -17.87
N ARG A 82 11.12 3.95 -19.09
CA ARG A 82 10.56 2.89 -19.96
C ARG A 82 11.63 2.03 -20.63
N SER A 83 12.76 2.62 -21.03
CA SER A 83 13.79 1.93 -21.82
C SER A 83 14.84 1.25 -20.95
N THR A 84 14.99 1.70 -19.71
CA THR A 84 15.81 1.04 -18.68
C THR A 84 14.89 0.14 -17.87
N ALA A 85 15.33 -1.09 -17.62
CA ALA A 85 14.52 -2.19 -17.09
C ALA A 85 13.89 -1.98 -15.70
N VAL A 86 14.01 -0.79 -15.12
CA VAL A 86 13.56 -0.41 -13.78
C VAL A 86 12.02 -0.44 -13.68
N VAL A 87 11.30 0.00 -14.72
CA VAL A 87 9.83 -0.07 -14.77
C VAL A 87 9.34 -1.33 -15.49
N ASN A 88 10.00 -1.76 -16.58
CA ASN A 88 9.59 -2.98 -17.30
C ASN A 88 9.84 -4.27 -16.50
N GLY A 89 10.82 -4.27 -15.58
CA GLY A 89 11.16 -5.46 -14.79
C GLY A 89 10.10 -5.81 -13.74
N LEU A 90 9.29 -4.83 -13.33
CA LEU A 90 8.21 -5.02 -12.36
C LEU A 90 6.83 -5.13 -13.02
N GLU A 91 6.71 -4.79 -14.30
CA GLU A 91 5.45 -4.87 -15.01
C GLU A 91 4.88 -6.29 -14.97
N GLY A 92 3.60 -6.43 -14.59
CA GLY A 92 2.94 -7.73 -14.50
C GLY A 92 3.39 -8.63 -13.36
N CYS A 93 4.30 -8.18 -12.50
CA CYS A 93 4.73 -8.94 -11.32
C CYS A 93 3.59 -9.16 -10.31
N ILE A 94 3.77 -10.18 -9.48
CA ILE A 94 3.00 -10.38 -8.26
C ILE A 94 3.69 -9.59 -7.15
N PHE A 95 2.97 -8.68 -6.51
CA PHE A 95 3.45 -7.86 -5.40
C PHE A 95 2.93 -8.44 -4.09
N VAL A 96 3.82 -8.83 -3.19
CA VAL A 96 3.46 -9.50 -1.94
C VAL A 96 4.27 -8.97 -0.76
N GLY A 97 3.56 -8.73 0.34
CA GLY A 97 4.08 -8.30 1.64
C GLY A 97 4.73 -9.43 2.45
N HIS A 98 5.11 -9.12 3.70
CA HIS A 98 5.55 -10.13 4.64
C HIS A 98 4.39 -10.95 5.26
N THR A 99 4.68 -12.16 5.73
CA THR A 99 3.82 -12.97 6.61
C THR A 99 3.72 -12.33 8.00
N ASN A 100 2.70 -12.65 8.80
CA ASN A 100 2.23 -11.78 9.90
C ASN A 100 1.86 -10.40 9.36
N THR A 101 1.09 -10.41 8.27
CA THR A 101 0.79 -9.28 7.41
C THR A 101 0.17 -8.13 8.22
N ASP A 102 0.68 -6.93 7.98
CA ASP A 102 0.13 -5.70 8.50
C ASP A 102 -0.46 -4.81 7.38
N MET A 103 -0.82 -3.59 7.75
CA MET A 103 -1.43 -2.65 6.82
C MET A 103 -0.45 -2.18 5.74
N ASP A 104 0.83 -1.97 6.07
CA ASP A 104 1.82 -1.45 5.12
C ASP A 104 2.14 -2.47 4.04
N SER A 105 2.30 -3.74 4.42
CA SER A 105 2.45 -4.87 3.51
C SER A 105 1.31 -5.00 2.49
N VAL A 106 0.04 -4.87 2.92
CA VAL A 106 -1.12 -4.99 2.01
C VAL A 106 -1.28 -3.73 1.14
N ALA A 107 -1.19 -2.55 1.73
CA ALA A 107 -1.37 -1.30 1.00
C ALA A 107 -0.27 -1.07 -0.03
N SER A 108 0.98 -1.36 0.31
CA SER A 108 2.12 -1.22 -0.60
C SER A 108 1.99 -2.22 -1.76
N ALA A 109 1.55 -3.46 -1.51
CA ALA A 109 1.29 -4.46 -2.56
C ALA A 109 0.20 -3.99 -3.53
N ILE A 110 -0.91 -3.45 -3.03
CA ILE A 110 -1.99 -2.91 -3.86
C ILE A 110 -1.53 -1.69 -4.66
N GLY A 111 -0.83 -0.75 -4.00
CA GLY A 111 -0.34 0.46 -4.63
C GLY A 111 0.69 0.17 -5.72
N ALA A 112 1.61 -0.77 -5.48
CA ALA A 112 2.61 -1.21 -6.43
C ALA A 112 1.98 -1.97 -7.61
N ALA A 113 1.06 -2.90 -7.34
CA ALA A 113 0.36 -3.63 -8.39
C ALA A 113 -0.41 -2.70 -9.33
N TYR A 114 -1.07 -1.66 -8.81
CA TYR A 114 -1.72 -0.67 -9.67
C TYR A 114 -0.70 0.11 -10.50
N LEU A 115 0.40 0.56 -9.88
CA LEU A 115 1.42 1.39 -10.53
C LEU A 115 2.12 0.66 -11.68
N PHE A 116 2.42 -0.63 -11.48
CA PHE A 116 3.19 -1.47 -12.40
C PHE A 116 2.31 -2.49 -13.13
N ASN A 117 1.00 -2.27 -13.19
CA ASN A 117 0.10 -3.13 -13.99
C ASN A 117 0.22 -4.63 -13.65
N GLY A 118 0.38 -4.94 -12.36
CA GLY A 118 0.61 -6.27 -11.83
C GLY A 118 -0.53 -6.82 -10.97
N THR A 119 -0.21 -7.77 -10.12
CA THR A 119 -1.16 -8.45 -9.23
C THR A 119 -0.77 -8.21 -7.79
N ALA A 120 -1.65 -7.59 -7.01
CA ALA A 120 -1.47 -7.50 -5.57
C ALA A 120 -1.75 -8.86 -4.94
N ALA A 121 -0.98 -9.26 -3.94
CA ALA A 121 -1.19 -10.49 -3.20
C ALA A 121 -1.03 -10.24 -1.71
N ARG A 122 -1.91 -10.87 -0.92
CA ARG A 122 -1.74 -10.96 0.54
C ARG A 122 -0.95 -12.22 0.88
N ALA A 123 -0.09 -12.12 1.89
CA ALA A 123 0.74 -13.22 2.35
C ALA A 123 -0.01 -14.21 3.26
N GLU A 124 -1.18 -13.82 3.79
CA GLU A 124 -1.98 -14.63 4.71
C GLU A 124 -3.45 -14.73 4.29
N GLU A 125 -4.10 -15.86 4.62
CA GLU A 125 -5.51 -16.11 4.32
C GLU A 125 -6.48 -15.36 5.26
N SER A 126 -6.07 -15.02 6.47
CA SER A 126 -6.86 -14.17 7.37
C SER A 126 -6.21 -12.80 7.46
N LEU A 127 -7.02 -11.74 7.41
CA LEU A 127 -6.56 -10.37 7.63
C LEU A 127 -7.02 -9.88 8.99
N ASN A 128 -6.18 -9.08 9.64
CA ASN A 128 -6.53 -8.47 10.92
C ASN A 128 -7.61 -7.37 10.75
N GLY A 129 -8.15 -6.91 11.88
CA GLY A 129 -9.22 -5.90 11.89
C GLY A 129 -8.82 -4.54 11.31
N GLU A 130 -7.55 -4.14 11.46
CA GLU A 130 -7.01 -2.89 10.90
C GLU A 130 -7.03 -2.91 9.38
N ILE A 131 -6.52 -3.99 8.78
CA ILE A 131 -6.48 -4.17 7.32
C ILE A 131 -7.89 -4.21 6.75
N THR A 132 -8.78 -4.97 7.39
CA THR A 132 -10.17 -5.12 6.94
C THR A 132 -10.89 -3.77 6.97
N PHE A 133 -10.72 -3.00 8.05
CA PHE A 133 -11.26 -1.65 8.16
C PHE A 133 -10.73 -0.72 7.06
N ALA A 134 -9.42 -0.75 6.79
CA ALA A 134 -8.82 0.10 5.76
C ALA A 134 -9.30 -0.25 4.34
N LEU A 135 -9.47 -1.55 4.03
CA LEU A 135 -10.02 -2.01 2.75
C LEU A 135 -11.47 -1.54 2.55
N GLU A 136 -12.29 -1.60 3.61
CA GLU A 136 -13.66 -1.09 3.61
C GLU A 136 -13.70 0.43 3.41
N TYR A 137 -12.92 1.17 4.21
CA TYR A 137 -12.79 2.63 4.10
C TYR A 137 -12.32 3.07 2.70
N ALA A 138 -11.37 2.36 2.11
CA ALA A 138 -10.87 2.63 0.78
C ALA A 138 -11.93 2.38 -0.31
N GLY A 139 -12.98 1.60 -0.01
CA GLY A 139 -13.98 1.17 -0.98
C GLY A 139 -13.46 0.11 -1.95
N TYR A 140 -12.47 -0.70 -1.52
CA TYR A 140 -11.76 -1.65 -2.38
C TYR A 140 -12.72 -2.61 -3.10
N GLN A 141 -13.70 -3.18 -2.40
CA GLN A 141 -14.70 -4.08 -2.99
C GLN A 141 -15.61 -3.39 -4.03
N SER A 142 -15.99 -2.13 -3.79
CA SER A 142 -16.80 -1.39 -4.76
C SER A 142 -16.00 -1.11 -6.03
N TRP A 143 -14.74 -0.68 -5.85
CA TRP A 143 -13.81 -0.50 -6.96
C TRP A 143 -13.58 -1.81 -7.76
N LEU A 144 -13.40 -2.94 -7.08
CA LEU A 144 -13.28 -4.25 -7.73
C LEU A 144 -14.47 -4.60 -8.63
N ARG A 145 -15.69 -4.22 -8.23
CA ARG A 145 -16.92 -4.47 -9.01
C ARG A 145 -17.06 -3.55 -10.22
N GLU A 146 -16.67 -2.30 -10.08
CA GLU A 146 -16.95 -1.24 -11.05
C GLU A 146 -15.82 -1.06 -12.08
N GLU A 147 -14.57 -1.11 -11.65
CA GLU A 147 -13.41 -0.72 -12.47
C GLU A 147 -12.32 -1.80 -12.52
N GLY A 148 -12.10 -2.54 -11.42
CA GLY A 148 -10.98 -3.49 -11.29
C GLY A 148 -10.96 -4.64 -12.31
N ARG A 149 -12.10 -4.98 -12.93
CA ARG A 149 -12.21 -6.05 -13.96
C ARG A 149 -11.74 -5.65 -15.35
N GLN A 150 -11.51 -4.35 -15.62
CA GLN A 150 -11.22 -3.83 -16.98
C GLN A 150 -9.77 -3.38 -17.18
N MET A 151 -8.90 -3.47 -16.17
CA MET A 151 -7.49 -3.07 -16.27
C MET A 151 -6.66 -4.12 -17.06
N PRO A 152 -5.78 -3.71 -17.99
CA PRO A 152 -4.83 -4.62 -18.63
C PRO A 152 -3.98 -5.34 -17.56
N GLY A 153 -3.65 -6.63 -17.73
CA GLY A 153 -2.93 -7.37 -16.68
C GLY A 153 -3.79 -7.88 -15.51
N ALA A 154 -5.12 -7.88 -15.68
CA ALA A 154 -6.12 -8.35 -14.73
C ALA A 154 -5.82 -9.70 -14.05
N ILE A 155 -5.08 -9.63 -12.94
CA ILE A 155 -5.55 -10.14 -11.65
C ILE A 155 -5.42 -8.98 -10.66
N LEU A 156 -6.25 -7.96 -10.85
CA LEU A 156 -6.74 -7.16 -9.72
C LEU A 156 -8.09 -7.73 -9.32
N GLY A 157 -8.16 -9.06 -9.22
CA GLY A 157 -9.33 -9.80 -8.80
C GLY A 157 -9.17 -10.04 -7.33
N GLY A 158 -10.02 -9.41 -6.53
CA GLY A 158 -10.20 -9.93 -5.19
C GLY A 158 -10.57 -11.41 -5.27
N ASP A 159 -10.29 -12.16 -4.22
CA ASP A 159 -10.82 -13.50 -4.09
C ASP A 159 -12.36 -13.48 -4.04
N GLU A 160 -12.98 -14.65 -3.85
CA GLU A 160 -14.43 -14.78 -3.79
C GLU A 160 -15.06 -13.92 -2.68
N GLU A 161 -14.27 -13.45 -1.71
CA GLU A 161 -14.66 -12.60 -0.59
C GLU A 161 -14.42 -11.10 -0.86
N GLY A 162 -13.84 -10.76 -2.02
CA GLY A 162 -13.53 -9.39 -2.41
C GLY A 162 -12.32 -8.80 -1.68
N LEU A 163 -11.43 -9.64 -1.15
CA LEU A 163 -10.14 -9.26 -0.57
C LEU A 163 -9.03 -9.40 -1.61
N PRO A 164 -7.88 -8.72 -1.49
CA PRO A 164 -6.73 -8.99 -2.35
C PRO A 164 -6.45 -10.50 -2.41
N PRO A 165 -6.07 -11.08 -3.56
CA PRO A 165 -5.97 -12.53 -3.68
C PRO A 165 -4.86 -13.08 -2.77
N PHE A 166 -5.14 -14.21 -2.12
CA PHE A 166 -4.15 -14.92 -1.33
C PHE A 166 -3.06 -15.50 -2.24
N PHE A 167 -1.78 -15.23 -1.94
CA PHE A 167 -0.66 -15.55 -2.83
C PHE A 167 -0.69 -16.97 -3.39
N PRO A 168 -0.90 -18.05 -2.61
CA PRO A 168 -0.89 -19.41 -3.12
C PRO A 168 -2.03 -19.73 -4.10
N ARG A 169 -3.10 -18.94 -4.10
CA ARG A 169 -4.26 -19.10 -4.99
C ARG A 169 -4.10 -18.39 -6.33
N ILE A 170 -3.06 -17.57 -6.48
CA ILE A 170 -2.80 -16.86 -7.73
C ILE A 170 -2.20 -17.83 -8.75
N PRO A 171 -2.76 -17.95 -9.97
CA PRO A 171 -2.21 -18.81 -11.02
C PRO A 171 -0.72 -18.54 -11.29
N GLY A 172 0.08 -19.60 -11.19
CA GLY A 172 1.53 -19.58 -11.40
C GLY A 172 2.34 -18.94 -10.27
N ALA A 173 1.72 -18.53 -9.15
CA ALA A 173 2.45 -17.89 -8.05
C ALA A 173 3.39 -18.87 -7.33
N THR A 174 2.93 -20.09 -7.06
CA THR A 174 3.67 -21.13 -6.32
C THR A 174 4.55 -22.01 -7.21
N ASP A 175 4.42 -21.90 -8.54
CA ASP A 175 5.22 -22.66 -9.50
C ASP A 175 6.57 -21.97 -9.78
N PRO A 176 7.71 -22.54 -9.38
CA PRO A 176 9.03 -21.95 -9.59
C PRO A 176 9.40 -21.73 -11.06
N PHE A 177 8.75 -22.45 -11.98
CA PHE A 177 9.01 -22.36 -13.42
C PHE A 177 8.08 -21.39 -14.16
N SER A 178 7.14 -20.78 -13.44
CA SER A 178 6.31 -19.70 -13.95
C SER A 178 7.16 -18.51 -14.41
N ASP A 179 6.75 -17.86 -15.50
CA ASP A 179 7.37 -16.65 -16.03
C ASP A 179 6.97 -15.38 -15.26
N ARG A 180 5.95 -15.48 -14.40
CA ARG A 180 5.46 -14.36 -13.59
C ARG A 180 6.48 -13.96 -12.54
N GLY A 181 7.01 -12.75 -12.66
CA GLY A 181 7.89 -12.16 -11.66
C GLY A 181 7.19 -11.91 -10.32
N ILE A 182 7.99 -11.82 -9.26
CA ILE A 182 7.58 -11.53 -7.90
C ILE A 182 8.36 -10.29 -7.45
N CYS A 183 7.64 -9.29 -6.96
CA CYS A 183 8.21 -8.16 -6.26
C CYS A 183 7.84 -8.28 -4.78
N LEU A 184 8.84 -8.35 -3.93
CA LEU A 184 8.64 -8.29 -2.49
C LEU A 184 8.47 -6.82 -2.11
N VAL A 185 7.39 -6.52 -1.41
CA VAL A 185 7.16 -5.18 -0.85
C VAL A 185 7.13 -5.31 0.65
N ASP A 186 7.75 -4.39 1.38
CA ASP A 186 7.80 -4.46 2.85
C ASP A 186 8.31 -5.84 3.36
N CYS A 187 9.25 -6.43 2.62
CA CYS A 187 9.72 -7.78 2.87
C CYS A 187 11.08 -7.99 2.19
N ASN A 188 12.12 -8.25 2.98
CA ASN A 188 13.45 -8.56 2.45
C ASN A 188 14.16 -9.74 3.13
N ALA A 189 13.50 -10.44 4.06
CA ALA A 189 14.06 -11.62 4.73
C ALA A 189 13.29 -12.90 4.34
N PRO A 190 13.95 -14.02 4.02
CA PRO A 190 13.29 -15.28 3.65
C PRO A 190 12.24 -15.78 4.64
N GLU A 191 12.48 -15.61 5.94
CA GLU A 191 11.58 -15.99 7.04
C GLU A 191 10.30 -15.14 7.10
N GLN A 192 10.31 -13.97 6.46
CA GLN A 192 9.15 -13.09 6.32
C GLN A 192 8.37 -13.34 5.02
N MET A 193 8.93 -14.07 4.06
CA MET A 193 8.27 -14.33 2.79
C MET A 193 7.17 -15.39 2.95
N VAL A 194 6.19 -15.37 2.04
CA VAL A 194 5.28 -16.51 1.86
C VAL A 194 6.07 -17.81 1.68
N ALA A 195 5.63 -18.89 2.33
CA ALA A 195 6.39 -20.14 2.42
C ALA A 195 6.77 -20.71 1.04
N GLU A 196 5.89 -20.55 0.05
CA GLU A 196 6.09 -21.02 -1.32
C GLU A 196 7.23 -20.28 -2.06
N VAL A 197 7.60 -19.09 -1.58
CA VAL A 197 8.76 -18.33 -2.06
C VAL A 197 9.94 -18.53 -1.13
N GLY A 198 9.79 -18.21 0.16
CA GLY A 198 10.88 -18.24 1.14
C GLY A 198 11.55 -19.61 1.25
N ALA A 199 10.77 -20.66 1.50
CA ALA A 199 11.30 -22.01 1.69
C ALA A 199 11.85 -22.64 0.39
N VAL A 200 11.32 -22.23 -0.77
CA VAL A 200 11.76 -22.76 -2.07
C VAL A 200 12.98 -22.02 -2.58
N ALA A 201 12.95 -20.69 -2.56
CA ALA A 201 14.07 -19.86 -3.01
C ALA A 201 15.24 -19.98 -2.05
N PHE A 202 15.01 -19.99 -0.74
CA PHE A 202 16.05 -19.98 0.29
C PHE A 202 15.90 -21.17 1.24
N PRO A 203 16.08 -22.41 0.74
CA PRO A 203 15.94 -23.59 1.59
C PRO A 203 17.01 -23.57 2.70
N PRO A 204 16.65 -23.96 3.93
CA PRO A 204 17.62 -24.18 5.00
C PRO A 204 18.77 -25.11 4.55
N PRO A 205 20.00 -24.92 5.06
CA PRO A 205 21.12 -25.80 4.73
C PRO A 205 20.86 -27.29 5.03
N SER A 206 20.01 -27.57 6.02
CA SER A 206 19.61 -28.92 6.41
C SER A 206 18.69 -29.63 5.42
N THR A 207 18.01 -28.89 4.54
CA THR A 207 17.04 -29.40 3.56
C THR A 207 17.42 -29.08 2.11
N ALA A 208 18.56 -28.42 1.90
CA ALA A 208 19.10 -28.10 0.58
C ALA A 208 19.73 -29.35 -0.07
N GLU A 209 18.88 -30.24 -0.60
CA GLU A 209 19.29 -31.42 -1.36
C GLU A 209 19.59 -31.09 -2.83
N GLU A 210 20.50 -31.83 -3.46
CA GLU A 210 20.95 -31.56 -4.84
C GLU A 210 19.80 -31.54 -5.87
N GLU A 211 18.79 -32.38 -5.67
CA GLU A 211 17.59 -32.46 -6.52
C GLU A 211 16.71 -31.19 -6.46
N THR A 212 16.79 -30.43 -5.36
CA THR A 212 15.98 -29.21 -5.17
C THR A 212 16.63 -27.94 -5.74
N ILE A 213 17.93 -28.00 -6.07
CA ILE A 213 18.70 -26.85 -6.57
C ILE A 213 18.06 -26.20 -7.81
N PRO A 214 17.63 -26.95 -8.85
CA PRO A 214 17.01 -26.34 -10.03
C PRO A 214 15.73 -25.56 -9.68
N ARG A 215 14.94 -26.08 -8.74
CA ARG A 215 13.69 -25.46 -8.27
C ARG A 215 13.98 -24.18 -7.48
N ALA A 216 14.97 -24.21 -6.58
CA ALA A 216 15.38 -23.04 -5.82
C ALA A 216 15.94 -21.93 -6.71
N MET A 217 16.78 -22.29 -7.69
CA MET A 217 17.28 -21.35 -8.68
C MET A 217 16.15 -20.76 -9.53
N ALA A 218 15.21 -21.59 -9.98
CA ALA A 218 14.05 -21.13 -10.74
C ALA A 218 13.21 -20.13 -9.94
N MET A 219 12.90 -20.42 -8.67
CA MET A 219 12.17 -19.48 -7.81
C MET A 219 12.95 -18.19 -7.55
N ARG A 220 14.26 -18.25 -7.25
CA ARG A 220 15.09 -17.03 -7.06
C ARG A 220 15.13 -16.16 -8.31
N ARG A 221 15.09 -16.72 -9.53
CA ARG A 221 15.02 -15.92 -10.78
C ARG A 221 13.71 -15.15 -10.91
N ARG A 222 12.65 -15.60 -10.25
CA ARG A 222 11.34 -14.92 -10.26
C ARG A 222 11.32 -13.70 -9.35
N ILE A 223 12.21 -13.58 -8.36
CA ILE A 223 12.35 -12.36 -7.57
C ILE A 223 12.93 -11.27 -8.49
N ARG A 224 12.08 -10.30 -8.87
CA ARG A 224 12.43 -9.20 -9.78
C ARG A 224 12.61 -7.86 -9.06
N GLY A 225 12.05 -7.73 -7.86
CA GLY A 225 12.05 -6.48 -7.13
C GLY A 225 11.97 -6.67 -5.62
N ILE A 226 12.56 -5.73 -4.89
CA ILE A 226 12.35 -5.51 -3.46
C ILE A 226 12.13 -4.02 -3.24
N ILE A 227 11.02 -3.67 -2.59
CA ILE A 227 10.69 -2.30 -2.16
C ILE A 227 10.47 -2.35 -0.66
N ASP A 228 11.34 -1.75 0.13
CA ASP A 228 11.33 -1.97 1.58
C ASP A 228 11.87 -0.76 2.35
N HIS A 229 11.55 -0.69 3.63
CA HIS A 229 12.06 0.30 4.56
C HIS A 229 12.84 -0.30 5.73
N HIS A 230 12.89 -1.62 5.83
CA HIS A 230 13.67 -2.35 6.82
C HIS A 230 15.17 -2.37 6.49
N ALA A 231 15.97 -2.82 7.47
CA ALA A 231 17.36 -3.20 7.21
C ALA A 231 17.39 -4.40 6.25
N LEU A 232 18.32 -4.40 5.30
CA LEU A 232 18.49 -5.51 4.37
C LEU A 232 19.04 -6.73 5.13
N ALA A 233 18.31 -7.84 5.10
CA ALA A 233 18.73 -9.10 5.70
C ALA A 233 20.01 -9.65 5.05
N ASP A 234 20.89 -10.27 5.83
CA ASP A 234 22.10 -10.93 5.31
C ASP A 234 21.81 -12.28 4.64
N THR A 235 20.62 -12.83 4.86
CA THR A 235 20.12 -14.09 4.30
C THR A 235 19.59 -13.97 2.88
N ILE A 236 19.37 -12.75 2.37
CA ILE A 236 18.85 -12.55 1.01
C ILE A 236 19.96 -12.53 -0.03
N SER A 237 19.77 -13.29 -1.11
CA SER A 237 20.69 -13.31 -2.26
C SER A 237 19.93 -13.52 -3.56
N THR A 238 20.34 -12.81 -4.62
CA THR A 238 19.73 -12.91 -5.95
C THR A 238 20.71 -13.50 -6.95
N LEU A 239 20.19 -14.10 -8.02
CA LEU A 239 21.02 -14.69 -9.09
C LEU A 239 21.59 -13.65 -10.06
N GLY A 240 21.11 -12.42 -9.99
CA GLY A 240 21.52 -11.30 -10.82
C GLY A 240 20.89 -10.00 -10.30
N PRO A 241 21.11 -8.89 -11.01
CA PRO A 241 20.50 -7.62 -10.66
C PRO A 241 18.98 -7.70 -10.63
N ILE A 242 18.39 -7.13 -9.59
CA ILE A 242 16.94 -6.94 -9.44
C ILE A 242 16.67 -5.46 -9.17
N PHE A 243 15.42 -5.03 -9.28
CA PHE A 243 15.03 -3.72 -8.78
C PHE A 243 15.11 -3.71 -7.24
N LEU A 244 15.78 -2.72 -6.66
CA LEU A 244 15.91 -2.59 -5.21
C LEU A 244 15.72 -1.11 -4.84
N ASP A 245 14.61 -0.79 -4.18
CA ASP A 245 14.34 0.54 -3.63
C ASP A 245 14.12 0.42 -2.11
N VAL A 246 15.23 0.53 -1.37
CA VAL A 246 15.22 0.50 0.09
C VAL A 246 15.47 1.90 0.63
N ARG A 247 14.54 2.41 1.45
CA ARG A 247 14.64 3.76 2.01
C ARG A 247 14.47 3.72 3.53
N PRO A 248 15.30 4.43 4.31
CA PRO A 248 15.12 4.55 5.75
C PRO A 248 13.98 5.53 6.08
N TRP A 249 12.77 5.21 5.63
CA TRP A 249 11.53 5.98 5.82
C TRP A 249 10.57 5.21 6.72
N GLY A 250 9.53 5.89 7.20
CA GLY A 250 8.62 5.33 8.18
C GLY A 250 7.75 4.17 7.66
N SER A 251 7.53 4.08 6.35
CA SER A 251 6.64 3.08 5.72
C SER A 251 7.04 2.78 4.27
N ALA A 252 6.84 1.55 3.81
CA ALA A 252 6.99 1.17 2.40
C ALA A 252 5.92 1.84 1.51
N CYS A 253 4.71 2.11 2.03
CA CYS A 253 3.72 2.94 1.33
C CYS A 253 4.24 4.35 1.02
N THR A 254 5.11 4.93 1.85
CA THR A 254 5.80 6.20 1.54
C THR A 254 6.70 6.03 0.31
N ILE A 255 7.40 4.90 0.16
CA ILE A 255 8.25 4.61 -1.00
C ILE A 255 7.41 4.42 -2.27
N ILE A 256 6.29 3.70 -2.16
CA ILE A 256 5.34 3.53 -3.27
C ILE A 256 4.77 4.88 -3.70
N ALA A 257 4.29 5.70 -2.76
CA ALA A 257 3.75 7.02 -3.06
C ALA A 257 4.78 7.95 -3.70
N HIS A 258 6.04 7.89 -3.24
CA HIS A 258 7.13 8.59 -3.91
C HIS A 258 7.33 8.12 -5.35
N THR A 259 7.19 6.82 -5.62
CA THR A 259 7.36 6.23 -6.95
C THR A 259 6.26 6.68 -7.92
N TYR A 260 5.01 6.84 -7.47
CA TYR A 260 3.95 7.50 -8.27
C TYR A 260 4.39 8.90 -8.74
N ILE A 261 4.96 9.70 -7.84
CA ILE A 261 5.46 11.04 -8.18
C ILE A 261 6.61 10.96 -9.19
N ARG A 262 7.58 10.07 -8.97
CA ARG A 262 8.72 9.88 -9.90
C ARG A 262 8.27 9.49 -11.29
N MET A 263 7.22 8.66 -11.37
CA MET A 263 6.62 8.22 -12.64
C MET A 263 5.59 9.22 -13.18
N ALA A 264 5.38 10.36 -12.52
CA ALA A 264 4.37 11.36 -12.87
C ALA A 264 2.95 10.77 -13.04
N ARG A 265 2.60 9.78 -12.21
CA ARG A 265 1.30 9.11 -12.19
C ARG A 265 0.41 9.73 -11.10
N PRO A 266 -0.86 10.06 -11.40
CA PRO A 266 -1.82 10.42 -10.36
C PRO A 266 -2.20 9.18 -9.55
N PHE A 267 -2.77 9.41 -8.36
CA PHE A 267 -3.26 8.33 -7.51
C PHE A 267 -4.76 8.09 -7.75
N PRO A 268 -5.19 6.85 -8.02
CA PRO A 268 -6.59 6.48 -7.88
C PRO A 268 -7.05 6.71 -6.44
N LEU A 269 -8.32 7.06 -6.26
CA LEU A 269 -8.88 7.38 -4.93
C LEU A 269 -8.66 6.25 -3.91
N TYR A 270 -8.96 5.00 -4.28
CA TYR A 270 -8.84 3.87 -3.37
C TYR A 270 -7.36 3.55 -3.04
N VAL A 271 -6.45 3.68 -4.02
CA VAL A 271 -5.01 3.52 -3.80
C VAL A 271 -4.49 4.59 -2.85
N ALA A 272 -4.87 5.85 -3.08
CA ALA A 272 -4.46 6.96 -2.22
C ALA A 272 -4.91 6.74 -0.76
N ARG A 273 -6.14 6.24 -0.57
CA ARG A 273 -6.67 5.88 0.75
C ARG A 273 -5.88 4.75 1.40
N LEU A 274 -5.58 3.67 0.68
CA LEU A 274 -4.84 2.54 1.22
C LEU A 274 -3.39 2.90 1.56
N LEU A 275 -2.69 3.62 0.67
CA LEU A 275 -1.33 4.09 0.94
C LEU A 275 -1.30 5.03 2.15
N LEU A 276 -2.31 5.90 2.30
CA LEU A 276 -2.43 6.73 3.49
C LEU A 276 -2.59 5.87 4.74
N CYS A 277 -3.46 4.86 4.72
CA CYS A 277 -3.64 3.93 5.83
C CYS A 277 -2.34 3.19 6.20
N GLY A 278 -1.56 2.72 5.21
CA GLY A 278 -0.25 2.10 5.44
C GLY A 278 0.71 3.04 6.18
N ILE A 279 0.88 4.27 5.68
CA ILE A 279 1.74 5.28 6.33
C ILE A 279 1.25 5.55 7.76
N LEU A 280 -0.05 5.75 7.97
CA LEU A 280 -0.59 6.02 9.31
C LEU A 280 -0.38 4.85 10.27
N SER A 281 -0.38 3.60 9.78
CA SER A 281 -0.18 2.41 10.61
C SER A 281 1.26 2.34 11.15
N ASP A 282 2.27 2.31 10.28
CA ASP A 282 3.68 2.14 10.70
C ASP A 282 4.23 3.34 11.45
N THR A 283 3.80 4.53 11.03
CA THR A 283 4.25 5.77 11.65
C THR A 283 3.48 6.09 12.92
N VAL A 284 2.51 5.26 13.32
CA VAL A 284 1.64 5.48 14.49
C VAL A 284 1.02 6.88 14.42
N ASN A 285 0.37 7.19 13.29
CA ASN A 285 -0.17 8.51 13.00
C ASN A 285 0.89 9.64 13.07
N LEU A 286 2.07 9.36 12.49
CA LEU A 286 3.26 10.21 12.39
C LEU A 286 4.01 10.51 13.70
N THR A 287 3.76 9.76 14.78
CA THR A 287 4.45 9.94 16.07
C THR A 287 5.55 8.90 16.34
N SER A 288 5.64 7.85 15.52
CA SER A 288 6.69 6.84 15.61
C SER A 288 8.09 7.45 15.44
N PRO A 289 9.12 6.98 16.15
CA PRO A 289 10.50 7.41 15.95
C PRO A 289 11.06 7.11 14.55
N THR A 290 10.42 6.21 13.78
CA THR A 290 10.78 5.94 12.38
C THR A 290 10.25 6.98 11.41
N THR A 291 9.32 7.85 11.85
CA THR A 291 8.67 8.85 11.00
C THR A 291 9.66 9.88 10.48
N THR A 292 9.68 10.09 9.17
CA THR A 292 10.55 11.06 8.50
C THR A 292 9.76 12.21 7.85
N VAL A 293 10.49 13.18 7.30
CA VAL A 293 9.90 14.25 6.50
C VAL A 293 9.20 13.70 5.25
N ALA A 294 9.70 12.62 4.66
CA ALA A 294 9.08 12.00 3.49
C ALA A 294 7.66 11.50 3.81
N ASP A 295 7.49 10.84 4.95
CA ASP A 295 6.19 10.33 5.42
C ASP A 295 5.19 11.48 5.63
N ARG A 296 5.63 12.57 6.27
CA ARG A 296 4.79 13.77 6.51
C ARG A 296 4.34 14.43 5.22
N MET A 297 5.26 14.58 4.26
CA MET A 297 4.96 15.16 2.96
C MET A 297 3.99 14.27 2.19
N LEU A 298 4.26 12.98 2.09
CA LEU A 298 3.46 12.06 1.29
C LEU A 298 2.11 11.74 1.93
N ALA A 299 2.00 11.67 3.26
CA ALA A 299 0.72 11.63 3.93
C ALA A 299 -0.13 12.86 3.58
N SER A 300 0.46 14.06 3.57
CA SER A 300 -0.25 15.30 3.21
C SER A 300 -0.75 15.28 1.76
N LEU A 301 0.05 14.75 0.83
CA LEU A 301 -0.35 14.56 -0.57
C LEU A 301 -1.47 13.53 -0.69
N LEU A 302 -1.34 12.39 -0.03
CA LEU A 302 -2.31 11.30 -0.09
C LEU A 302 -3.64 11.71 0.53
N ILE A 303 -3.65 12.54 1.59
CA ILE A 303 -4.90 13.07 2.16
C ILE A 303 -5.68 13.90 1.15
N PHE A 304 -4.99 14.73 0.36
CA PHE A 304 -5.62 15.48 -0.72
C PHE A 304 -6.29 14.55 -1.75
N TYR A 305 -5.56 13.52 -2.22
CA TYR A 305 -6.12 12.54 -3.17
C TYR A 305 -7.22 11.66 -2.56
N ALA A 306 -7.08 11.27 -1.30
CA ALA A 306 -8.03 10.45 -0.55
C ALA A 306 -9.34 11.20 -0.26
N LYS A 307 -9.32 12.53 -0.36
CA LYS A 307 -10.40 13.44 0.02
C LYS A 307 -10.82 13.24 1.48
N GLU A 308 -9.85 12.96 2.34
CA GLU A 308 -10.08 12.71 3.77
C GLU A 308 -9.98 14.02 4.56
N THR A 309 -10.96 14.27 5.42
CA THR A 309 -11.07 15.50 6.24
C THR A 309 -10.96 15.22 7.75
N ARG A 310 -11.04 13.96 8.16
CA ARG A 310 -11.05 13.45 9.53
C ARG A 310 -9.91 12.47 9.76
N VAL A 311 -8.74 12.75 9.21
CA VAL A 311 -7.62 11.79 9.16
C VAL A 311 -7.15 11.31 10.55
N ASN A 312 -7.19 12.15 11.59
CA ASN A 312 -6.90 11.70 12.96
C ASN A 312 -7.95 10.72 13.49
N THR A 313 -9.22 10.90 13.12
CA THR A 313 -10.25 9.93 13.46
C THR A 313 -10.09 8.65 12.66
N LEU A 314 -9.71 8.73 11.39
CA LEU A 314 -9.38 7.56 10.57
C LEU A 314 -8.28 6.72 11.24
N ALA A 315 -7.15 7.32 11.63
CA ALA A 315 -6.07 6.62 12.33
C ALA A 315 -6.56 6.00 13.65
N THR A 316 -7.34 6.74 14.44
CA THR A 316 -7.91 6.24 15.70
C THR A 316 -8.83 5.04 15.47
N ASP A 317 -9.68 5.08 14.45
CA ASP A 317 -10.62 4.01 14.14
C ASP A 317 -9.89 2.76 13.61
N MET A 318 -8.81 2.93 12.83
CA MET A 318 -7.90 1.85 12.44
C MET A 318 -7.25 1.17 13.66
N PHE A 319 -6.67 1.94 14.59
CA PHE A 319 -6.03 1.37 15.78
C PHE A 319 -7.04 0.71 16.72
N ARG A 320 -8.27 1.21 16.78
CA ARG A 320 -9.38 0.54 17.50
C ARG A 320 -9.73 -0.80 16.84
N ALA A 321 -9.80 -0.84 15.51
CA ALA A 321 -10.06 -2.08 14.78
C ALA A 321 -8.94 -3.11 15.01
N LYS A 322 -7.67 -2.67 15.02
CA LYS A 322 -6.52 -3.48 15.43
C LYS A 322 -6.68 -4.05 16.84
N SER A 323 -6.95 -3.17 17.82
CA SER A 323 -7.06 -3.54 19.23
C SER A 323 -8.22 -4.51 19.48
N ALA A 324 -9.39 -4.24 18.89
CA ALA A 324 -10.56 -5.10 19.02
C ALA A 324 -10.31 -6.51 18.45
N PHE A 325 -9.56 -6.61 17.35
CA PHE A 325 -9.14 -7.89 16.81
C PHE A 325 -8.23 -8.64 17.79
N LEU A 326 -7.19 -7.98 18.31
CA LEU A 326 -6.25 -8.57 19.27
C LEU A 326 -6.92 -9.06 20.55
N THR A 327 -7.93 -8.36 21.06
CA THR A 327 -8.66 -8.78 22.28
C THR A 327 -9.41 -10.11 22.14
N ASN A 328 -9.64 -10.58 20.91
CA ASN A 328 -10.30 -11.85 20.64
C ASN A 328 -9.29 -12.99 20.35
N LEU A 329 -7.99 -12.70 20.34
CA LEU A 329 -6.95 -13.70 20.12
C LEU A 329 -6.50 -14.34 21.43
N SER A 330 -6.24 -15.64 21.39
CA SER A 330 -5.51 -16.35 22.43
C SER A 330 -4.02 -15.94 22.43
N PRO A 331 -3.28 -16.19 23.53
CA PRO A 331 -1.84 -15.93 23.57
C PRO A 331 -1.06 -16.63 22.45
N PHE A 332 -1.50 -17.80 21.98
CA PHE A 332 -0.89 -18.54 20.88
C PHE A 332 -1.15 -17.88 19.52
N GLU A 333 -2.30 -17.23 19.34
CA GLU A 333 -2.61 -16.46 18.13
C GLU A 333 -1.94 -15.08 18.15
N MET A 334 -1.73 -14.49 19.32
CA MET A 334 -0.99 -13.23 19.48
C MET A 334 0.52 -13.40 19.26
N VAL A 335 1.05 -14.57 19.61
CA VAL A 335 2.44 -14.94 19.40
C VAL A 335 2.46 -16.28 18.65
N PRO A 336 2.21 -16.27 17.34
CA PRO A 336 2.30 -17.48 16.53
C PRO A 336 3.68 -18.11 16.74
N PRO A 337 3.79 -19.45 16.76
CA PRO A 337 5.07 -20.12 16.85
C PRO A 337 5.85 -20.02 15.52
N SER A 338 6.24 -18.81 15.14
CA SER A 338 7.31 -18.55 14.16
C SER A 338 8.69 -18.45 14.83
N HIS A 339 8.75 -18.57 16.16
CA HIS A 339 9.97 -18.42 16.98
C HIS A 339 10.23 -19.54 17.99
N LEU A 340 9.43 -20.60 17.98
CA LEU A 340 9.73 -21.82 18.75
C LEU A 340 10.39 -22.81 17.80
N SER A 341 11.70 -22.67 17.63
CA SER A 341 12.51 -23.79 17.13
C SER A 341 12.27 -25.00 18.06
N PRO A 342 12.04 -26.21 17.52
CA PRO A 342 12.05 -27.43 18.34
C PRO A 342 13.39 -27.66 19.04
#